data_AF-A0A2G9UF02-F1
#
_entry.id   AF-A0A2G9UF02-F1
#
_cell.length_a   1.000
_cell.length_b   1.000
_cell.length_c   1.000
_cell.angle_alpha   90.00
_cell.angle_beta   90.00
_cell.angle_gamma   90.00
#
_symmetry.space_group_name_H-M   'P 1'
#
loop_
_entity.id
_entity.type
_entity.pdbx_description
1 polymer ?
#
loop_
_entity_poly.entity_id
_entity_poly.type
_entity_poly.pdbx_seq_one_letter_code
_entity_poly.pdbx_strand_id
1 'polypeptide(L)'
;MPSHSLRDFKENRVPSGKGHFIWTCTGYGRQNGLNLDDNYTDLYMASPITLYGQNLDVGSNVEVRIGDVPCNDVLRSSSSSLACVISHASVPSKLAEVIVSIDNASMKVPGSFEFRPDPTVASVYPLVSFKSGGRMVTVEGTNFDAVLTARMFFVSSTGFPFEIVSKLSNCQIQNATFMFCLTPQLLAGPHSRSSYSRFPLGFAMDNVTLVRNLGHRIQMRIVPDPEFAPFKGIRIHQGDQPLILDGSHLNEAAEPQDYKIFVGSERCYVTLVDSRQLVCNGPSAQPEPTDERGQPIVGGLPLVSVTVGRLRTELGLIEYVDPIATLRLWVLKDSNANGTPREQRAERVQAGMGDPRQFTQLFL
;
A
#
# COMPACT_ATOMS: atom_id res chain seq x y z
N MET A 1 46.24 10.40 44.94
CA MET A 1 45.20 10.67 43.93
C MET A 1 44.23 9.52 43.99
N PRO A 2 42.95 9.71 44.37
CA PRO A 2 42.13 8.60 44.78
C PRO A 2 41.70 7.78 43.56
N SER A 3 41.94 6.48 43.69
CA SER A 3 41.44 5.38 42.87
C SER A 3 39.91 5.35 42.91
N HIS A 4 39.25 5.64 41.80
CA HIS A 4 37.83 5.32 41.65
C HIS A 4 37.70 3.85 41.26
N SER A 5 37.35 3.01 42.23
CA SER A 5 37.03 1.60 42.02
C SER A 5 35.62 1.47 41.44
N LEU A 6 35.44 0.57 40.47
CA LEU A 6 34.18 0.19 39.82
C LEU A 6 33.18 -0.55 40.74
N ARG A 7 33.24 -0.36 42.07
CA ARG A 7 32.47 -1.17 43.05
C ARG A 7 31.15 -0.59 43.53
N ASP A 8 30.77 0.62 43.14
CA ASP A 8 29.50 1.21 43.56
C ASP A 8 28.65 1.64 42.36
N PHE A 9 28.01 0.68 41.69
CA PHE A 9 26.79 0.95 40.93
C PHE A 9 25.61 0.30 41.66
N LYS A 10 24.83 1.17 42.31
CA LYS A 10 23.64 0.83 43.07
C LYS A 10 22.60 0.22 42.14
N GLU A 11 22.14 -0.98 42.48
CA GLU A 11 20.93 -1.60 41.95
C GLU A 11 19.71 -0.71 42.30
N ASN A 12 19.44 0.28 41.46
CA ASN A 12 18.28 1.16 41.61
C ASN A 12 17.19 0.73 40.62
N ARG A 13 16.13 0.17 41.21
CA ARG A 13 14.84 -0.22 40.63
C ARG A 13 14.45 0.63 39.42
N VAL A 14 14.43 -0.01 38.25
CA VAL A 14 13.49 0.37 37.18
C VAL A 14 12.10 -0.15 37.61
N PRO A 15 11.01 0.62 37.42
CA PRO A 15 9.69 0.24 37.89
C PRO A 15 9.27 -1.10 37.29
N SER A 16 8.65 -1.93 38.13
CA SER A 16 8.06 -3.21 37.79
C SER A 16 7.23 -3.17 36.50
N GLY A 17 7.81 -3.71 35.44
CA GLY A 17 7.11 -4.16 34.25
C GLY A 17 7.89 -5.34 33.72
N LYS A 18 7.30 -6.53 33.70
CA LYS A 18 7.86 -7.72 33.07
C LYS A 18 8.01 -7.43 31.56
N GLY A 19 9.12 -6.83 31.16
CA GLY A 19 9.47 -6.55 29.78
C GLY A 19 10.54 -7.54 29.34
N HIS A 20 10.13 -8.56 28.58
CA HIS A 20 11.06 -9.30 27.73
C HIS A 20 11.56 -8.30 26.68
N PHE A 21 12.75 -7.73 26.86
CA PHE A 21 13.39 -6.91 25.82
C PHE A 21 14.06 -7.86 24.84
N ILE A 22 13.33 -8.24 23.80
CA ILE A 22 13.86 -9.03 22.68
C ILE A 22 14.54 -8.04 21.73
N TRP A 23 15.86 -8.10 21.66
CA TRP A 23 16.65 -7.39 20.65
C TRP A 23 16.84 -8.34 19.47
N THR A 24 16.40 -7.94 18.28
CA THR A 24 16.59 -8.72 17.04
C THR A 24 17.62 -8.04 16.15
N CYS A 25 18.59 -8.80 15.65
CA CYS A 25 19.26 -8.43 14.40
C CYS A 25 19.04 -9.47 13.34
N THR A 26 18.79 -8.93 12.16
CA THR A 26 19.02 -9.47 10.84
C THR A 26 20.32 -8.85 10.32
N GLY A 27 21.21 -9.63 9.72
CA GLY A 27 22.32 -9.02 8.99
C GLY A 27 23.65 -9.77 8.97
N TYR A 28 24.05 -10.07 7.73
CA TYR A 28 25.44 -10.21 7.27
C TYR A 28 26.09 -8.84 7.02
N GLY A 29 27.43 -8.77 7.06
CA GLY A 29 28.25 -7.61 6.64
C GLY A 29 29.11 -7.86 5.39
N ARG A 30 29.11 -6.87 4.49
CA ARG A 30 29.96 -6.57 3.29
C ARG A 30 29.99 -7.55 2.11
N GLN A 31 29.57 -7.06 0.94
CA GLN A 31 30.24 -7.35 -0.32
C GLN A 31 30.71 -6.05 -0.98
N ASN A 32 31.97 -6.07 -1.44
CA ASN A 32 32.53 -5.06 -2.33
C ASN A 32 31.83 -5.13 -3.68
N GLY A 33 31.52 -3.96 -4.26
CA GLY A 33 31.28 -3.85 -5.70
C GLY A 33 29.84 -3.61 -6.13
N LEU A 34 29.27 -2.47 -5.74
CA LEU A 34 28.30 -1.77 -6.58
C LEU A 34 28.65 -0.28 -6.54
N ASN A 35 29.04 0.27 -7.67
CA ASN A 35 29.14 1.72 -7.86
C ASN A 35 27.69 2.20 -8.00
N LEU A 36 27.18 2.95 -7.02
CA LEU A 36 25.80 3.45 -7.04
C LEU A 36 25.77 4.91 -6.58
N ASP A 37 24.99 5.70 -7.31
CA ASP A 37 24.70 7.10 -7.02
C ASP A 37 24.29 7.31 -5.54
N ASP A 38 24.68 8.46 -4.96
CA ASP A 38 24.48 8.86 -3.56
C ASP A 38 23.04 8.72 -3.01
N ASN A 39 22.05 8.43 -3.85
CA ASN A 39 20.63 8.43 -3.51
C ASN A 39 20.11 7.14 -2.83
N TYR A 40 20.92 6.07 -2.75
CA TYR A 40 20.48 4.75 -2.25
C TYR A 40 21.43 4.08 -1.26
N THR A 41 22.32 4.84 -0.62
CA THR A 41 23.27 4.35 0.40
C THR A 41 22.59 3.60 1.55
N ASP A 42 21.37 4.01 1.93
CA ASP A 42 20.57 3.39 3.01
C ASP A 42 20.22 1.93 2.75
N LEU A 43 20.23 1.48 1.49
CA LEU A 43 19.90 0.09 1.13
C LEU A 43 20.97 -0.93 1.57
N TYR A 44 22.20 -0.44 1.85
CA TYR A 44 23.39 -1.26 2.07
C TYR A 44 23.94 -1.15 3.50
N MET A 45 23.33 -0.32 4.34
CA MET A 45 23.75 -0.16 5.72
C MET A 45 23.18 -1.30 6.56
N ALA A 46 24.05 -2.04 7.24
CA ALA A 46 23.60 -2.95 8.29
C ALA A 46 22.99 -2.13 9.43
N SER A 47 21.82 -2.53 9.90
CA SER A 47 21.14 -1.87 11.02
C SER A 47 21.99 -2.03 12.28
N PRO A 48 22.54 -0.94 12.86
CA PRO A 48 23.45 -1.02 13.99
C PRO A 48 22.70 -1.38 15.27
N ILE A 49 23.30 -2.26 16.07
CA ILE A 49 22.83 -2.56 17.42
C ILE A 49 23.16 -1.37 18.30
N THR A 50 22.14 -0.78 18.92
CA THR A 50 22.32 0.32 19.86
C THR A 50 22.09 -0.18 21.28
N LEU A 51 23.12 -0.07 22.12
CA LEU A 51 23.08 -0.38 23.54
C LEU A 51 22.96 0.92 24.34
N TYR A 52 22.09 0.93 25.35
CA TYR A 52 21.84 2.08 26.22
C TYR A 52 22.34 1.82 27.64
N GLY A 53 22.87 2.85 28.29
CA GLY A 53 23.42 2.75 29.65
C GLY A 53 23.85 4.10 30.23
N GLN A 54 24.82 4.07 31.13
CA GLN A 54 25.41 5.27 31.76
C GLN A 54 26.93 5.15 31.78
N ASN A 55 27.63 6.28 31.61
CA ASN A 55 29.09 6.38 31.57
C ASN A 55 29.74 5.44 30.52
N LEU A 56 29.05 5.22 29.40
CA LEU A 56 29.51 4.39 28.29
C LEU A 56 30.60 5.06 27.44
N ASP A 57 31.03 6.27 27.80
CA ASP A 57 32.14 7.02 27.22
C ASP A 57 33.46 6.88 28.02
N VAL A 58 33.42 6.21 29.17
CA VAL A 58 34.59 5.99 30.03
C VAL A 58 35.50 4.88 29.48
N GLY A 59 36.78 4.94 29.86
CA GLY A 59 37.78 3.93 29.52
C GLY A 59 38.35 4.06 28.12
N SER A 60 39.36 3.26 27.79
CA SER A 60 40.05 3.35 26.50
C SER A 60 39.51 2.33 25.50
N ASN A 61 39.49 1.06 25.89
CA ASN A 61 39.10 -0.04 25.02
C ASN A 61 37.68 -0.49 25.33
N VAL A 62 36.83 -0.57 24.30
CA VAL A 62 35.48 -1.11 24.41
C VAL A 62 35.33 -2.31 23.48
N GLU A 63 34.84 -3.42 24.01
CA GLU A 63 34.45 -4.61 23.28
C GLU A 63 33.00 -4.93 23.61
N VAL A 64 32.21 -5.29 22.60
CA VAL A 64 30.83 -5.76 22.76
C VAL A 64 30.76 -7.17 22.19
N ARG A 65 30.21 -8.10 22.95
CA ARG A 65 30.01 -9.50 22.55
C ARG A 65 28.55 -9.88 22.72
N ILE A 66 28.02 -10.62 21.75
CA ILE A 66 26.64 -11.12 21.75
C ILE A 66 26.71 -12.63 21.61
N GLY A 67 26.59 -13.32 22.74
CA GLY A 67 26.98 -14.72 22.87
C GLY A 67 28.46 -14.90 22.52
N ASP A 68 28.73 -15.73 21.52
CA ASP A 68 30.09 -16.01 21.05
C ASP A 68 30.51 -15.07 19.90
N VAL A 69 29.64 -14.17 19.47
CA VAL A 69 29.85 -13.31 18.29
C VAL A 69 30.35 -11.92 18.73
N PRO A 70 31.51 -11.46 18.23
CA PRO A 70 31.96 -10.09 18.47
C PRO A 70 31.13 -9.08 17.69
N CYS A 71 30.80 -7.94 18.32
CA CYS A 71 30.22 -6.79 17.66
C CYS A 71 31.34 -5.86 17.21
N ASN A 72 31.48 -5.69 15.91
CA ASN A 72 32.54 -4.91 15.29
C ASN A 72 32.14 -3.44 15.15
N ASP A 73 33.13 -2.59 14.83
CA ASP A 73 32.96 -1.16 14.59
C ASP A 73 32.20 -0.45 15.72
N VAL A 74 32.58 -0.75 16.98
CA VAL A 74 31.94 -0.15 18.16
C VAL A 74 32.16 1.36 18.18
N LEU A 75 31.07 2.12 18.08
CA LEU A 75 31.01 3.56 18.11
C LEU A 75 30.41 4.04 19.44
N ARG A 76 31.10 4.94 20.12
CA ARG A 76 30.58 5.66 21.29
C ARG A 76 29.74 6.85 20.81
N SER A 77 28.42 6.70 20.85
CA SER A 77 27.49 7.72 20.37
C SER A 77 27.25 8.81 21.44
N SER A 78 27.27 8.43 22.73
CA SER A 78 27.20 9.36 23.85
C SER A 78 27.70 8.69 25.15
N SER A 79 27.70 9.42 26.26
CA SER A 79 27.92 8.83 27.60
C SER A 79 26.84 7.82 28.00
N SER A 80 25.76 7.69 27.23
CA SER A 80 24.65 6.78 27.49
C SER A 80 24.35 5.81 26.35
N SER A 81 25.12 5.81 25.25
CA SER A 81 24.89 4.86 24.16
C SER A 81 26.14 4.42 23.40
N LEU A 82 26.14 3.13 23.04
CA LEU A 82 27.09 2.50 22.12
C LEU A 82 26.34 1.98 20.90
N ALA A 83 26.93 2.09 19.72
CA ALA A 83 26.44 1.46 18.49
C ALA A 83 27.48 0.50 17.95
N CYS A 84 27.08 -0.65 17.41
CA CYS A 84 28.00 -1.60 16.79
C CYS A 84 27.29 -2.47 15.75
N VAL A 85 28.05 -3.18 14.92
CA VAL A 85 27.50 -4.08 13.89
C VAL A 85 28.05 -5.49 14.03
N ILE A 86 27.19 -6.49 13.88
CA ILE A 86 27.61 -7.89 13.84
C ILE A 86 27.86 -8.29 12.38
N SER A 87 28.89 -9.09 12.14
CA SER A 87 29.21 -9.59 10.79
C SER A 87 28.46 -10.87 10.42
N HIS A 88 28.27 -11.80 11.37
CA HIS A 88 27.53 -13.05 11.19
C HIS A 88 27.22 -13.75 12.51
N ALA A 89 26.02 -14.30 12.66
CA ALA A 89 25.70 -15.25 13.73
C ALA A 89 25.67 -16.68 13.17
N SER A 90 26.52 -17.56 13.71
CA SER A 90 26.67 -18.93 13.21
C SER A 90 25.48 -19.85 13.49
N VAL A 91 24.56 -19.45 14.40
CA VAL A 91 23.42 -20.28 14.79
C VAL A 91 22.17 -19.40 14.96
N PRO A 92 21.19 -19.48 14.04
CA PRO A 92 19.86 -18.90 14.26
C PRO A 92 19.25 -19.50 15.53
N SER A 93 18.37 -18.77 16.22
CA SER A 93 17.53 -19.26 17.32
C SER A 93 18.18 -19.59 18.68
N LYS A 94 19.29 -18.94 19.04
CA LYS A 94 19.81 -18.94 20.42
C LYS A 94 19.56 -17.58 21.08
N LEU A 95 18.90 -17.59 22.24
CA LEU A 95 18.94 -16.46 23.15
C LEU A 95 20.39 -16.28 23.60
N ALA A 96 20.97 -15.14 23.23
CA ALA A 96 22.36 -14.80 23.48
C ALA A 96 22.46 -13.73 24.56
N GLU A 97 23.45 -13.88 25.43
CA GLU A 97 23.79 -12.87 26.42
C GLU A 97 24.61 -11.76 25.75
N VAL A 98 24.31 -10.50 26.09
CA VAL A 98 25.11 -9.37 25.62
C VAL A 98 26.06 -8.96 26.72
N ILE A 99 27.36 -8.92 26.40
CA ILE A 99 28.44 -8.54 27.31
C ILE A 99 29.12 -7.30 26.74
N VAL A 100 29.26 -6.27 27.56
CA VAL A 100 30.02 -5.06 27.27
C VAL A 100 31.25 -5.03 28.16
N SER A 101 32.43 -5.00 27.56
CA SER A 101 33.71 -4.93 28.25
C SER A 101 34.36 -3.58 27.99
N ILE A 102 34.68 -2.85 29.05
CA ILE A 102 35.41 -1.58 29.01
C ILE A 102 36.67 -1.73 29.84
N ASP A 103 37.83 -1.68 29.17
CA ASP A 103 39.14 -2.01 29.74
C ASP A 103 39.13 -3.37 30.48
N ASN A 104 39.24 -3.37 31.81
CA ASN A 104 39.25 -4.59 32.64
C ASN A 104 37.89 -4.90 33.29
N ALA A 105 36.86 -4.08 33.03
CA ALA A 105 35.51 -4.28 33.55
C ALA A 105 34.63 -4.93 32.49
N SER A 106 33.82 -5.91 32.88
CA SER A 106 32.83 -6.55 32.00
C SER A 106 31.46 -6.53 32.65
N MET A 107 30.45 -6.19 31.88
CA MET A 107 29.07 -6.04 32.33
C MET A 107 28.16 -6.87 31.44
N LYS A 108 27.24 -7.59 32.07
CA LYS A 108 26.16 -8.29 31.38
C LYS A 108 24.98 -7.33 31.22
N VAL A 109 24.51 -7.15 30.00
CA VAL A 109 23.32 -6.34 29.72
C VAL A 109 22.08 -7.14 30.15
N PRO A 110 21.14 -6.55 30.90
CA PRO A 110 19.88 -7.22 31.24
C PRO A 110 19.06 -7.57 29.99
N GLY A 111 18.47 -8.76 29.98
CA GLY A 111 17.69 -9.28 28.84
C GLY A 111 18.46 -10.28 27.99
N SER A 112 17.92 -10.60 26.83
CA SER A 112 18.50 -11.58 25.90
C SER A 112 18.38 -11.06 24.48
N PHE A 113 19.43 -11.27 23.71
CA PHE A 113 19.45 -11.01 22.28
C PHE A 113 18.97 -12.25 21.52
N GLU A 114 18.12 -12.10 20.52
CA GLU A 114 17.66 -13.22 19.70
C GLU A 114 18.17 -13.10 18.27
N PHE A 115 18.95 -14.09 17.83
CA PHE A 115 19.33 -14.20 16.43
C PHE A 115 18.17 -14.76 15.61
N ARG A 116 17.62 -13.89 14.75
CA ARG A 116 16.56 -14.26 13.81
C ARG A 116 17.16 -14.58 12.44
N PRO A 117 16.68 -15.62 11.74
CA PRO A 117 17.13 -15.88 10.38
C PRO A 117 16.71 -14.76 9.44
N ASP A 118 17.47 -14.57 8.35
CA ASP A 118 17.15 -13.56 7.35
C ASP A 118 15.75 -13.78 6.75
N PRO A 119 15.05 -12.69 6.37
CA PRO A 119 13.79 -12.78 5.67
C PRO A 119 13.96 -13.41 4.29
N THR A 120 12.97 -14.21 3.91
CA THR A 120 12.87 -14.76 2.54
C THR A 120 11.58 -14.30 1.89
N VAL A 121 11.60 -14.10 0.57
CA VAL A 121 10.41 -13.80 -0.21
C VAL A 121 10.07 -15.02 -1.06
N ALA A 122 8.90 -15.59 -0.80
CA ALA A 122 8.37 -16.77 -1.47
C ALA A 122 7.47 -16.39 -2.66
N SER A 123 6.55 -15.43 -2.46
CA SER A 123 5.59 -15.03 -3.49
C SER A 123 5.24 -13.55 -3.40
N VAL A 124 4.82 -12.98 -4.53
CA VAL A 124 4.21 -11.64 -4.62
C VAL A 124 2.97 -11.76 -5.49
N TYR A 125 1.84 -11.25 -5.02
CA TYR A 125 0.59 -11.29 -5.76
C TYR A 125 -0.20 -9.98 -5.55
N PRO A 126 -0.79 -9.40 -6.60
CA PRO A 126 -0.66 -9.75 -8.02
C PRO A 126 0.70 -9.34 -8.63
N LEU A 127 1.07 -9.95 -9.76
CA LEU A 127 2.33 -9.68 -10.51
C LEU A 127 2.15 -8.68 -11.68
N VAL A 128 1.21 -7.77 -11.57
CA VAL A 128 0.96 -6.70 -12.55
C VAL A 128 0.78 -5.37 -11.84
N SER A 129 1.31 -4.27 -12.38
CA SER A 129 1.13 -2.92 -11.81
C SER A 129 1.20 -1.81 -12.86
N PHE A 130 0.71 -0.63 -12.49
CA PHE A 130 0.78 0.61 -13.25
C PHE A 130 2.21 1.15 -13.34
N LYS A 131 2.48 1.96 -14.35
CA LYS A 131 3.75 2.68 -14.50
C LYS A 131 3.96 3.67 -13.34
N SER A 132 2.89 4.32 -12.89
CA SER A 132 2.89 5.18 -11.70
C SER A 132 3.12 4.42 -10.39
N GLY A 133 3.00 3.09 -10.41
CA GLY A 133 2.94 2.26 -9.22
C GLY A 133 1.69 2.53 -8.38
N GLY A 134 1.73 2.13 -7.11
CA GLY A 134 0.66 2.37 -6.13
C GLY A 134 -0.37 1.26 -6.01
N ARG A 135 -0.31 0.21 -6.84
CA ARG A 135 -1.12 -1.00 -6.64
C ARG A 135 -0.68 -1.70 -5.35
N MET A 136 -1.64 -2.10 -4.52
CA MET A 136 -1.37 -2.92 -3.33
C MET A 136 -1.10 -4.36 -3.75
N VAL A 137 -0.02 -4.93 -3.22
CA VAL A 137 0.36 -6.32 -3.43
C VAL A 137 0.60 -7.01 -2.09
N THR A 138 0.22 -8.27 -2.01
CA THR A 138 0.54 -9.17 -0.91
C THR A 138 1.86 -9.84 -1.21
N VAL A 139 2.76 -9.85 -0.22
CA VAL A 139 4.04 -10.54 -0.29
C VAL A 139 4.06 -11.60 0.81
N GLU A 140 4.35 -12.83 0.43
CA GLU A 140 4.47 -13.95 1.37
C GLU A 140 5.92 -14.43 1.45
N GLY A 141 6.30 -14.94 2.62
CA GLY A 141 7.66 -15.33 2.89
C GLY A 141 7.87 -15.79 4.34
N THR A 142 9.05 -15.52 4.87
CA THR A 142 9.44 -15.89 6.24
C THR A 142 10.23 -14.78 6.90
N ASN A 143 10.21 -14.74 8.23
CA ASN A 143 10.99 -13.85 9.09
C ASN A 143 10.86 -12.35 8.75
N PHE A 144 9.71 -11.90 8.22
CA PHE A 144 9.49 -10.48 7.99
C PHE A 144 9.42 -9.66 9.29
N ASP A 145 9.08 -10.30 10.41
CA ASP A 145 9.12 -9.72 11.76
C ASP A 145 10.55 -9.50 12.28
N ALA A 146 11.56 -10.04 11.59
CA ALA A 146 12.96 -9.89 11.97
C ALA A 146 13.55 -8.54 11.51
N VAL A 147 12.91 -7.86 10.54
CA VAL A 147 13.36 -6.57 10.00
C VAL A 147 12.44 -5.44 10.44
N LEU A 148 13.02 -4.25 10.67
CA LEU A 148 12.24 -3.08 11.09
C LEU A 148 11.45 -2.45 9.96
N THR A 149 12.04 -2.42 8.76
CA THR A 149 11.41 -1.82 7.59
C THR A 149 11.66 -2.68 6.36
N ALA A 150 10.68 -2.70 5.47
CA ALA A 150 10.80 -3.34 4.17
C ALA A 150 10.39 -2.35 3.07
N ARG A 151 11.18 -2.25 2.00
CA ARG A 151 10.86 -1.42 0.82
C ARG A 151 11.06 -2.22 -0.45
N MET A 152 10.09 -2.17 -1.35
CA MET A 152 10.16 -2.87 -2.64
C MET A 152 10.64 -1.94 -3.77
N PHE A 153 11.33 -2.51 -4.76
CA PHE A 153 11.82 -1.83 -5.95
C PHE A 153 11.94 -2.76 -7.17
N PHE A 154 12.06 -2.18 -8.35
CA PHE A 154 12.33 -2.88 -9.61
C PHE A 154 13.81 -2.76 -9.99
N VAL A 155 14.34 -3.82 -10.60
CA VAL A 155 15.71 -3.83 -11.13
C VAL A 155 15.73 -4.00 -12.66
N SER A 156 16.80 -3.56 -13.31
CA SER A 156 16.94 -3.57 -14.77
C SER A 156 17.18 -4.95 -15.38
N SER A 157 17.74 -5.89 -14.60
CA SER A 157 18.16 -7.22 -15.07
C SER A 157 18.04 -8.28 -13.98
N THR A 158 17.93 -9.56 -14.37
CA THR A 158 17.86 -10.71 -13.46
C THR A 158 19.20 -11.12 -12.88
N GLY A 159 20.32 -10.66 -13.46
CA GLY A 159 21.68 -10.95 -13.03
C GLY A 159 22.49 -9.68 -12.71
N PHE A 160 23.68 -9.87 -12.15
CA PHE A 160 24.63 -8.77 -11.92
C PHE A 160 25.42 -8.44 -13.21
N PRO A 161 25.74 -7.15 -13.47
CA PRO A 161 25.28 -5.98 -12.73
C PRO A 161 23.81 -5.65 -13.06
N PHE A 162 23.08 -5.11 -12.07
CA PHE A 162 21.75 -4.56 -12.25
C PHE A 162 21.66 -3.17 -11.61
N GLU A 163 20.70 -2.39 -12.06
CA GLU A 163 20.40 -1.05 -11.55
C GLU A 163 18.97 -1.00 -11.02
N ILE A 164 18.71 -0.11 -10.08
CA ILE A 164 17.36 0.15 -9.59
C ILE A 164 16.66 1.10 -10.56
N VAL A 165 15.55 0.65 -11.14
CA VAL A 165 14.81 1.39 -12.18
C VAL A 165 13.49 1.99 -11.68
N SER A 166 13.27 1.97 -10.37
CA SER A 166 12.07 2.51 -9.72
C SER A 166 12.41 3.32 -8.48
N LYS A 167 11.45 4.11 -8.00
CA LYS A 167 11.48 4.61 -6.62
C LYS A 167 11.39 3.44 -5.63
N LEU A 168 11.81 3.67 -4.40
CA LEU A 168 11.53 2.75 -3.30
C LEU A 168 10.09 2.96 -2.83
N SER A 169 9.39 1.87 -2.55
CA SER A 169 8.03 1.92 -2.03
C SER A 169 7.91 1.09 -0.75
N ASN A 170 7.25 1.66 0.26
CA ASN A 170 7.20 1.07 1.59
C ASN A 170 6.27 -0.15 1.62
N CYS A 171 6.65 -1.11 2.48
CA CYS A 171 5.84 -2.26 2.84
C CYS A 171 5.40 -2.16 4.30
N GLN A 172 4.19 -2.63 4.58
CA GLN A 172 3.61 -2.78 5.90
C GLN A 172 3.70 -4.25 6.31
N ILE A 173 4.67 -4.56 7.16
CA ILE A 173 4.85 -5.89 7.75
C ILE A 173 3.67 -6.17 8.67
N GLN A 174 2.96 -7.27 8.41
CA GLN A 174 1.79 -7.66 9.21
C GLN A 174 2.19 -8.71 10.24
N ASN A 175 3.04 -9.67 9.85
CA ASN A 175 3.62 -10.67 10.72
C ASN A 175 4.87 -11.27 10.08
N ALA A 176 5.38 -12.38 10.64
CA ALA A 176 6.56 -13.07 10.15
C ALA A 176 6.43 -13.64 8.72
N THR A 177 5.22 -13.87 8.21
CA THR A 177 5.00 -14.61 6.95
C THR A 177 4.37 -13.79 5.85
N PHE A 178 3.74 -12.65 6.13
CA PHE A 178 3.21 -11.79 5.08
C PHE A 178 3.29 -10.29 5.39
N MET A 179 3.34 -9.52 4.30
CA MET A 179 3.31 -8.06 4.33
C MET A 179 2.55 -7.50 3.13
N PHE A 180 2.03 -6.28 3.26
CA PHE A 180 1.42 -5.55 2.15
C PHE A 180 2.38 -4.49 1.64
N CYS A 181 2.57 -4.41 0.33
CA CYS A 181 3.40 -3.38 -0.27
C CYS A 181 2.61 -2.57 -1.30
N LEU A 182 2.90 -1.29 -1.40
CA LEU A 182 2.51 -0.53 -2.58
C LEU A 182 3.58 -0.71 -3.64
N THR A 183 3.20 -1.06 -4.85
CA THR A 183 4.14 -1.18 -5.98
C THR A 183 4.85 0.15 -6.27
N PRO A 184 6.13 0.12 -6.67
CA PRO A 184 6.93 1.32 -6.85
C PRO A 184 6.65 2.02 -8.17
N GLN A 185 6.91 3.32 -8.21
CA GLN A 185 6.84 4.12 -9.44
C GLN A 185 8.09 3.87 -10.29
N LEU A 186 7.92 3.55 -11.58
CA LEU A 186 9.02 3.38 -12.51
C LEU A 186 9.70 4.74 -12.80
N LEU A 187 11.03 4.78 -12.81
CA LEU A 187 11.78 6.00 -13.13
C LEU A 187 11.71 6.29 -14.64
N ALA A 188 11.82 7.58 -15.00
CA ALA A 188 11.94 7.99 -16.38
C ALA A 188 13.33 7.59 -16.91
N GLY A 189 13.38 6.88 -18.04
CA GLY A 189 14.62 6.34 -18.59
C GLY A 189 14.38 5.44 -19.79
N PRO A 190 15.44 4.84 -20.37
CA PRO A 190 15.32 3.94 -21.53
C PRO A 190 14.39 2.75 -21.24
N HIS A 191 14.42 2.23 -20.02
CA HIS A 191 13.55 1.14 -19.55
C HIS A 191 12.08 1.54 -19.35
N SER A 192 11.77 2.84 -19.33
CA SER A 192 10.41 3.37 -19.13
C SER A 192 9.56 3.34 -20.41
N ARG A 193 10.17 3.02 -21.55
CA ARG A 193 9.57 3.13 -22.90
C ARG A 193 8.98 1.82 -23.43
N SER A 194 9.32 0.69 -22.82
CA SER A 194 8.81 -0.61 -23.26
C SER A 194 7.48 -0.89 -22.56
N SER A 195 6.38 -0.58 -23.24
CA SER A 195 5.04 -0.97 -22.80
C SER A 195 5.01 -2.47 -22.50
N TYR A 196 4.31 -2.87 -21.44
CA TYR A 196 4.11 -4.27 -21.06
C TYR A 196 5.37 -5.05 -20.65
N SER A 197 6.43 -4.35 -20.25
CA SER A 197 7.67 -4.96 -19.77
C SER A 197 7.52 -5.70 -18.45
N ARG A 198 8.39 -6.68 -18.23
CA ARG A 198 8.53 -7.38 -16.94
C ARG A 198 9.83 -6.96 -16.28
N PHE A 199 9.75 -6.56 -15.02
CA PHE A 199 10.92 -6.20 -14.22
C PHE A 199 11.06 -7.16 -13.05
N PRO A 200 12.26 -7.70 -12.78
CA PRO A 200 12.53 -8.43 -11.56
C PRO A 200 12.33 -7.53 -10.34
N LEU A 201 11.81 -8.14 -9.27
CA LEU A 201 11.56 -7.47 -8.01
C LEU A 201 12.76 -7.59 -7.07
N GLY A 202 12.98 -6.55 -6.27
CA GLY A 202 13.93 -6.52 -5.17
C GLY A 202 13.32 -5.89 -3.93
N PHE A 203 13.85 -6.27 -2.78
CA PHE A 203 13.47 -5.73 -1.48
C PHE A 203 14.70 -5.21 -0.73
N ALA A 204 14.49 -4.10 -0.05
CA ALA A 204 15.36 -3.55 0.96
C ALA A 204 14.82 -4.00 2.31
N MET A 205 15.54 -4.90 2.97
CA MET A 205 15.21 -5.48 4.27
C MET A 205 16.51 -5.51 5.07
N ASP A 206 16.90 -4.36 5.62
CA ASP A 206 18.24 -4.12 6.17
C ASP A 206 19.34 -4.48 5.14
N ASN A 207 20.33 -5.30 5.51
CA ASN A 207 21.44 -5.70 4.62
C ASN A 207 21.26 -7.09 3.97
N VAL A 208 20.02 -7.59 3.87
CA VAL A 208 19.75 -8.93 3.32
C VAL A 208 19.87 -8.91 1.79
N THR A 209 21.02 -9.37 1.28
CA THR A 209 21.33 -9.27 -0.16
C THR A 209 20.50 -10.23 -1.03
N LEU A 210 20.11 -11.37 -0.49
CA LEU A 210 19.38 -12.43 -1.21
C LEU A 210 17.99 -11.99 -1.70
N VAL A 211 17.40 -10.97 -1.08
CA VAL A 211 16.10 -10.42 -1.47
C VAL A 211 16.20 -9.20 -2.39
N ARG A 212 17.41 -8.71 -2.68
CA ARG A 212 17.62 -7.50 -3.52
C ARG A 212 17.38 -7.73 -5.01
N ASN A 213 17.50 -8.97 -5.48
CA ASN A 213 17.14 -9.35 -6.84
C ASN A 213 16.57 -10.77 -6.85
N LEU A 214 15.26 -10.87 -7.02
CA LEU A 214 14.56 -12.15 -7.05
C LEU A 214 14.68 -12.86 -8.42
N GLY A 215 15.33 -12.20 -9.38
CA GLY A 215 15.69 -12.74 -10.68
C GLY A 215 14.47 -13.19 -11.48
N HIS A 216 14.60 -14.33 -12.15
CA HIS A 216 13.52 -14.87 -12.97
C HIS A 216 12.30 -15.34 -12.18
N ARG A 217 12.45 -15.60 -10.86
CA ARG A 217 11.40 -16.20 -10.02
C ARG A 217 10.21 -15.27 -9.85
N ILE A 218 10.47 -13.98 -9.60
CA ILE A 218 9.44 -13.01 -9.26
C ILE A 218 9.68 -11.75 -10.09
N GLN A 219 8.84 -11.59 -11.12
CA GLN A 219 8.86 -10.45 -12.03
C GLN A 219 7.48 -9.83 -12.12
N MET A 220 7.43 -8.50 -12.12
CA MET A 220 6.20 -7.74 -12.22
C MET A 220 6.03 -7.19 -13.63
N ARG A 221 4.86 -7.43 -14.23
CA ARG A 221 4.48 -6.83 -15.51
C ARG A 221 3.99 -5.40 -15.28
N ILE A 222 4.55 -4.45 -16.01
CA ILE A 222 4.16 -3.04 -15.94
C ILE A 222 3.26 -2.69 -17.12
N VAL A 223 2.08 -2.18 -16.81
CA VAL A 223 1.06 -1.75 -17.78
C VAL A 223 0.92 -0.22 -17.78
N PRO A 224 0.32 0.37 -18.83
CA PRO A 224 -0.04 1.77 -18.83
C PRO A 224 -0.91 2.16 -17.62
N ASP A 225 -0.84 3.44 -17.26
CA ASP A 225 -1.70 4.01 -16.23
C ASP A 225 -3.15 4.10 -16.77
N PRO A 226 -4.19 3.84 -15.97
CA PRO A 226 -5.57 4.01 -16.39
C PRO A 226 -5.87 5.49 -16.66
N GLU A 227 -6.48 5.75 -17.81
CA GLU A 227 -6.85 7.09 -18.25
C GLU A 227 -8.37 7.21 -18.28
N PHE A 228 -8.92 8.28 -17.72
CA PHE A 228 -10.36 8.54 -17.74
C PHE A 228 -10.68 9.72 -18.64
N ALA A 229 -11.78 9.62 -19.38
CA ALA A 229 -12.28 10.72 -20.19
C ALA A 229 -13.02 11.74 -19.28
N PRO A 230 -12.57 13.00 -19.22
CA PRO A 230 -13.30 14.03 -18.48
C PRO A 230 -14.65 14.31 -19.13
N PHE A 231 -15.60 14.78 -18.33
CA PHE A 231 -16.93 15.14 -18.79
C PHE A 231 -16.86 16.34 -19.75
N LYS A 232 -17.67 16.26 -20.81
CA LYS A 232 -17.87 17.38 -21.73
C LYS A 232 -18.92 18.31 -21.14
N GLY A 233 -18.51 19.19 -20.23
CA GLY A 233 -19.40 20.05 -19.46
C GLY A 233 -19.97 19.36 -18.22
N ILE A 234 -21.16 19.75 -17.79
CA ILE A 234 -21.84 19.16 -16.63
C ILE A 234 -22.45 17.81 -17.04
N ARG A 235 -22.14 16.75 -16.31
CA ARG A 235 -22.73 15.43 -16.52
C ARG A 235 -24.13 15.39 -15.91
N ILE A 236 -25.15 15.11 -16.71
CA ILE A 236 -26.51 14.87 -16.21
C ILE A 236 -26.66 13.40 -15.82
N HIS A 237 -27.21 13.13 -14.64
CA HIS A 237 -27.37 11.78 -14.12
C HIS A 237 -28.74 11.58 -13.46
N GLN A 238 -29.33 10.41 -13.71
CA GLN A 238 -30.54 9.94 -13.03
C GLN A 238 -30.08 9.07 -11.87
N GLY A 239 -30.33 9.49 -10.62
CA GLY A 239 -29.72 8.86 -9.45
C GLY A 239 -30.15 7.41 -9.17
N ASP A 240 -31.23 6.94 -9.78
CA ASP A 240 -31.66 5.54 -9.75
C ASP A 240 -30.90 4.65 -10.75
N GLN A 241 -30.14 5.25 -11.67
CA GLN A 241 -29.37 4.54 -12.69
C GLN A 241 -27.89 4.42 -12.29
N PRO A 242 -27.17 3.41 -12.79
CA PRO A 242 -25.73 3.31 -12.59
C PRO A 242 -24.97 4.42 -13.34
N LEU A 243 -23.87 4.90 -12.76
CA LEU A 243 -22.98 5.88 -13.39
C LEU A 243 -21.92 5.16 -14.23
N ILE A 244 -21.87 5.50 -15.52
CA ILE A 244 -20.90 4.95 -16.48
C ILE A 244 -19.82 5.99 -16.77
N LEU A 245 -18.57 5.58 -16.56
CA LEU A 245 -17.36 6.39 -16.77
C LEU A 245 -16.51 5.76 -17.87
N ASP A 246 -16.15 6.57 -18.87
CA ASP A 246 -15.34 6.15 -20.01
C ASP A 246 -13.84 6.36 -19.75
N GLY A 247 -13.00 5.53 -20.37
CA GLY A 247 -11.55 5.61 -20.24
C GLY A 247 -10.80 4.58 -21.09
N SER A 248 -9.56 4.30 -20.69
CA SER A 248 -8.69 3.29 -21.29
C SER A 248 -7.78 2.65 -20.23
N HIS A 249 -7.43 1.38 -20.44
CA HIS A 249 -6.57 0.58 -19.56
C HIS A 249 -7.13 0.35 -18.14
N LEU A 250 -8.46 0.41 -17.97
CA LEU A 250 -9.08 0.38 -16.64
C LEU A 250 -9.07 -1.00 -15.96
N ASN A 251 -8.91 -2.09 -16.70
CA ASN A 251 -8.91 -3.45 -16.12
C ASN A 251 -7.55 -4.16 -16.22
N GLU A 252 -6.48 -3.46 -16.57
CA GLU A 252 -5.18 -4.11 -16.80
C GLU A 252 -4.42 -4.43 -15.51
N ALA A 253 -4.54 -3.57 -14.50
CA ALA A 253 -3.90 -3.74 -13.19
C ALA A 253 -4.73 -3.16 -12.04
N ALA A 254 -6.07 -3.20 -12.19
CA ALA A 254 -7.02 -2.90 -11.12
C ALA A 254 -8.26 -3.79 -11.23
N GLU A 255 -8.80 -4.11 -10.06
CA GLU A 255 -10.10 -4.76 -9.87
C GLU A 255 -11.12 -3.71 -9.37
N PRO A 256 -12.43 -3.98 -9.42
CA PRO A 256 -13.45 -3.02 -8.97
C PRO A 256 -13.20 -2.42 -7.58
N GLN A 257 -12.72 -3.24 -6.64
CA GLN A 257 -12.40 -2.85 -5.27
C GLN A 257 -11.19 -1.92 -5.12
N ASP A 258 -10.32 -1.84 -6.13
CA ASP A 258 -9.16 -0.95 -6.12
C ASP A 258 -9.54 0.51 -6.44
N TYR A 259 -10.71 0.72 -7.03
CA TYR A 259 -11.22 2.04 -7.42
C TYR A 259 -11.94 2.72 -6.27
N LYS A 260 -11.53 3.96 -5.99
CA LYS A 260 -12.23 4.85 -5.06
C LYS A 260 -12.81 6.01 -5.86
N ILE A 261 -14.11 5.92 -6.13
CA ILE A 261 -14.85 6.95 -6.87
C ILE A 261 -15.73 7.71 -5.91
N PHE A 262 -15.73 9.03 -6.07
CA PHE A 262 -16.52 9.93 -5.27
C PHE A 262 -17.37 10.84 -6.14
N VAL A 263 -18.58 11.14 -5.64
CA VAL A 263 -19.46 12.18 -6.14
C VAL A 263 -19.66 13.17 -5.00
N GLY A 264 -18.97 14.31 -5.06
CA GLY A 264 -18.77 15.13 -3.87
C GLY A 264 -18.02 14.33 -2.80
N SER A 265 -18.50 14.35 -1.57
CA SER A 265 -17.95 13.57 -0.46
C SER A 265 -18.51 12.15 -0.36
N GLU A 266 -19.46 11.76 -1.20
CA GLU A 266 -20.13 10.45 -1.17
C GLU A 266 -19.47 9.43 -2.10
N ARG A 267 -19.55 8.14 -1.75
CA ARG A 267 -18.90 7.04 -2.50
C ARG A 267 -19.76 6.54 -3.66
N CYS A 268 -19.12 6.29 -4.79
CA CYS A 268 -19.66 5.47 -5.88
C CYS A 268 -18.93 4.12 -5.92
N TYR A 269 -19.64 3.03 -5.63
CA TYR A 269 -19.06 1.69 -5.56
C TYR A 269 -19.03 1.04 -6.94
N VAL A 270 -17.84 0.65 -7.38
CA VAL A 270 -17.64 0.03 -8.70
C VAL A 270 -18.22 -1.36 -8.72
N THR A 271 -19.08 -1.63 -9.70
CA THR A 271 -19.71 -2.94 -9.90
C THR A 271 -19.09 -3.71 -11.07
N LEU A 272 -18.64 -2.99 -12.09
CA LEU A 272 -18.04 -3.58 -13.29
C LEU A 272 -16.92 -2.69 -13.81
N VAL A 273 -15.82 -3.31 -14.26
CA VAL A 273 -14.71 -2.65 -14.93
C VAL A 273 -14.32 -3.46 -16.17
N ASP A 274 -14.30 -2.79 -17.31
CA ASP A 274 -13.74 -3.27 -18.57
C ASP A 274 -12.60 -2.31 -18.99
N SER A 275 -11.83 -2.68 -19.98
CA SER A 275 -10.68 -1.93 -20.52
C SER A 275 -10.99 -0.49 -20.89
N ARG A 276 -12.25 -0.16 -21.23
CA ARG A 276 -12.66 1.18 -21.67
C ARG A 276 -13.78 1.83 -20.86
N GLN A 277 -14.46 1.06 -20.01
CA GLN A 277 -15.62 1.56 -19.29
C GLN A 277 -15.66 0.99 -17.89
N LEU A 278 -16.14 1.80 -16.97
CA LEU A 278 -16.35 1.46 -15.59
C LEU A 278 -17.77 1.85 -15.19
N VAL A 279 -18.46 0.96 -14.49
CA VAL A 279 -19.81 1.18 -13.97
C VAL A 279 -19.75 1.22 -12.45
N CYS A 280 -20.34 2.25 -11.85
CA CYS A 280 -20.45 2.37 -10.40
C CYS A 280 -21.86 2.77 -9.96
N ASN A 281 -22.25 2.29 -8.78
CA ASN A 281 -23.51 2.65 -8.13
C ASN A 281 -23.21 3.68 -7.04
N GLY A 282 -23.79 4.87 -7.19
CA GLY A 282 -23.56 6.02 -6.32
C GLY A 282 -24.81 6.43 -5.53
N PRO A 283 -24.79 7.62 -4.93
CA PRO A 283 -25.95 8.17 -4.24
C PRO A 283 -27.10 8.40 -5.21
N SER A 284 -28.34 8.21 -4.73
CA SER A 284 -29.55 8.36 -5.55
C SER A 284 -30.10 9.79 -5.59
N ALA A 285 -29.64 10.65 -4.69
CA ALA A 285 -29.92 12.08 -4.65
C ALA A 285 -28.61 12.87 -4.80
N GLN A 286 -28.71 14.14 -5.19
CA GLN A 286 -27.54 14.99 -5.38
C GLN A 286 -26.79 15.19 -4.06
N PRO A 287 -25.49 14.83 -3.98
CA PRO A 287 -24.67 15.15 -2.83
C PRO A 287 -24.36 16.65 -2.74
N GLU A 288 -23.84 17.06 -1.58
CA GLU A 288 -23.35 18.42 -1.35
C GLU A 288 -22.27 18.81 -2.39
N PRO A 289 -22.25 20.09 -2.83
CA PRO A 289 -21.36 20.57 -3.89
C PRO A 289 -19.91 20.70 -3.40
N THR A 290 -19.26 19.55 -3.26
CA THR A 290 -17.95 19.38 -2.63
C THR A 290 -17.01 18.56 -3.51
N ASP A 291 -15.75 18.45 -3.11
CA ASP A 291 -14.80 17.43 -3.57
C ASP A 291 -14.84 16.18 -2.68
N GLU A 292 -13.97 15.19 -2.95
CA GLU A 292 -13.92 13.95 -2.15
C GLU A 292 -13.49 14.16 -0.68
N ARG A 293 -13.00 15.35 -0.33
CA ARG A 293 -12.56 15.73 1.02
C ARG A 293 -13.60 16.59 1.73
N GLY A 294 -14.74 16.87 1.10
CA GLY A 294 -15.78 17.75 1.62
C GLY A 294 -15.47 19.24 1.47
N GLN A 295 -14.48 19.62 0.67
CA GLN A 295 -14.18 21.02 0.38
C GLN A 295 -15.20 21.55 -0.64
N PRO A 296 -15.80 22.74 -0.41
CA PRO A 296 -16.80 23.30 -1.33
C PRO A 296 -16.23 23.57 -2.73
N ILE A 297 -17.00 23.24 -3.76
CA ILE A 297 -16.64 23.46 -5.16
C ILE A 297 -17.38 24.68 -5.72
N VAL A 298 -16.63 25.53 -6.42
CA VAL A 298 -17.18 26.68 -7.15
C VAL A 298 -18.02 26.17 -8.32
N GLY A 299 -19.31 26.52 -8.34
CA GLY A 299 -20.26 26.05 -9.35
C GLY A 299 -21.51 25.38 -8.78
N GLY A 300 -21.55 25.11 -7.47
CA GLY A 300 -22.76 24.62 -6.79
C GLY A 300 -23.16 23.20 -7.16
N LEU A 301 -22.26 22.43 -7.77
CA LEU A 301 -22.45 21.02 -8.13
C LEU A 301 -21.30 20.15 -7.57
N PRO A 302 -21.58 18.89 -7.21
CA PRO A 302 -20.55 17.97 -6.73
C PRO A 302 -19.54 17.61 -7.83
N LEU A 303 -18.28 17.47 -7.42
CA LEU A 303 -17.20 17.00 -8.29
C LEU A 303 -17.18 15.46 -8.32
N VAL A 304 -17.03 14.88 -9.51
CA VAL A 304 -16.72 13.46 -9.65
C VAL A 304 -15.21 13.27 -9.74
N SER A 305 -14.65 12.52 -8.79
CA SER A 305 -13.22 12.19 -8.77
C SER A 305 -13.00 10.69 -8.65
N VAL A 306 -11.93 10.21 -9.30
CA VAL A 306 -11.52 8.81 -9.31
C VAL A 306 -10.11 8.70 -8.79
N THR A 307 -9.90 7.78 -7.84
CA THR A 307 -8.57 7.43 -7.33
C THR A 307 -8.32 5.93 -7.49
N VAL A 308 -7.17 5.58 -8.07
CA VAL A 308 -6.69 4.19 -8.19
C VAL A 308 -5.17 4.16 -8.02
N GLY A 309 -4.69 3.35 -7.08
CA GLY A 309 -3.28 3.35 -6.69
C GLY A 309 -2.80 4.74 -6.24
N ARG A 310 -1.86 5.35 -6.98
CA ARG A 310 -1.36 6.72 -6.75
C ARG A 310 -1.98 7.76 -7.68
N LEU A 311 -2.85 7.35 -8.58
CA LEU A 311 -3.46 8.22 -9.59
C LEU A 311 -4.76 8.79 -9.04
N ARG A 312 -4.92 10.11 -9.17
CA ARG A 312 -6.16 10.84 -8.89
C ARG A 312 -6.53 11.63 -10.13
N THR A 313 -7.76 11.48 -10.58
CA THR A 313 -8.31 12.15 -11.77
C THR A 313 -9.63 12.80 -11.42
N GLU A 314 -9.78 14.07 -11.79
CA GLU A 314 -11.03 14.80 -11.68
C GLU A 314 -11.77 14.72 -13.02
N LEU A 315 -12.98 14.17 -13.02
CA LEU A 315 -13.75 13.99 -14.25
C LEU A 315 -14.58 15.21 -14.60
N GLY A 316 -15.06 15.94 -13.60
CA GLY A 316 -15.88 17.14 -13.78
C GLY A 316 -17.11 17.14 -12.88
N LEU A 317 -17.98 18.13 -13.09
CA LEU A 317 -19.18 18.34 -12.28
C LEU A 317 -20.35 17.48 -12.77
N ILE A 318 -21.21 17.06 -11.84
CA ILE A 318 -22.40 16.25 -12.12
C ILE A 318 -23.65 16.88 -11.50
N GLU A 319 -24.77 16.79 -12.21
CA GLU A 319 -26.08 17.28 -11.78
C GLU A 319 -27.09 16.11 -11.82
N TYR A 320 -27.86 15.99 -10.75
CA TYR A 320 -28.87 14.94 -10.63
C TYR A 320 -30.22 15.47 -11.10
N VAL A 321 -30.86 14.74 -12.01
CA VAL A 321 -32.24 15.01 -12.42
C VAL A 321 -33.21 14.17 -11.60
N ASP A 322 -34.25 14.81 -11.07
CA ASP A 322 -35.34 14.12 -10.41
C ASP A 322 -36.33 13.55 -11.47
N PRO A 323 -36.50 12.22 -11.55
CA PRO A 323 -37.45 11.60 -12.46
C PRO A 323 -38.91 12.03 -12.17
N ILE A 324 -39.25 12.34 -10.91
CA ILE A 324 -40.59 12.77 -10.51
C ILE A 324 -40.84 14.23 -10.93
N ALA A 325 -39.86 15.12 -10.78
CA ALA A 325 -39.98 16.51 -11.21
C ALA A 325 -40.13 16.63 -12.73
N THR A 326 -39.39 15.81 -13.49
CA THR A 326 -39.52 15.78 -14.96
C THR A 326 -40.89 15.26 -15.38
N LEU A 327 -41.39 14.14 -14.82
CA LEU A 327 -42.77 13.65 -15.07
C LEU A 327 -43.85 14.70 -14.73
N ARG A 328 -43.71 15.42 -13.61
CA ARG A 328 -44.64 16.51 -13.24
C ARG A 328 -44.65 17.64 -14.27
N LEU A 329 -43.50 18.01 -14.82
CA LEU A 329 -43.39 19.00 -15.89
C LEU A 329 -44.06 18.54 -17.20
N TRP A 330 -43.99 17.24 -17.54
CA TRP A 330 -44.70 16.68 -18.69
C TRP A 330 -46.21 16.66 -18.49
N VAL A 331 -46.69 16.21 -17.33
CA VAL A 331 -48.13 16.23 -16.99
C VAL A 331 -48.70 17.66 -17.00
N LEU A 332 -47.94 18.64 -16.52
CA LEU A 332 -48.31 20.07 -16.57
C LEU A 332 -48.27 20.65 -17.99
N LYS A 333 -47.36 20.20 -18.85
CA LYS A 333 -47.33 20.59 -20.27
C LYS A 333 -48.50 20.01 -21.06
N ASP A 334 -48.88 18.76 -20.81
CA ASP A 334 -50.03 18.12 -21.46
C ASP A 334 -51.36 18.74 -21.01
N SER A 335 -51.46 19.19 -19.75
CA SER A 335 -52.64 19.91 -19.26
C SER A 335 -52.75 21.35 -19.77
N ASN A 336 -51.66 21.95 -20.29
CA ASN A 336 -51.68 23.25 -20.97
C ASN A 336 -51.82 23.15 -22.51
N ALA A 337 -51.73 21.95 -23.09
CA ALA A 337 -51.81 21.75 -24.54
C ALA A 337 -53.21 21.40 -25.08
N ASN A 338 -54.21 21.13 -24.21
CA ASN A 338 -55.59 20.88 -24.62
C ASN A 338 -56.55 21.94 -24.07
N GLY A 339 -56.56 23.09 -24.74
CA GLY A 339 -57.71 23.99 -24.71
C GLY A 339 -58.90 23.33 -25.42
N THR A 340 -59.78 22.68 -24.66
CA THR A 340 -61.26 22.65 -24.75
C THR A 340 -61.80 21.38 -24.05
N PRO A 341 -62.72 21.49 -23.07
CA PRO A 341 -63.34 20.32 -22.46
C PRO A 341 -64.42 19.78 -23.40
N ARG A 342 -64.19 18.63 -24.03
CA ARG A 342 -65.26 17.79 -24.57
C ARG A 342 -65.72 16.82 -23.47
N GLU A 343 -66.95 17.03 -23.05
CA GLU A 343 -67.78 16.20 -22.20
C GLU A 343 -67.70 14.72 -22.62
N GLN A 344 -66.98 13.90 -21.85
CA GLN A 344 -67.00 12.44 -22.03
C GLN A 344 -68.06 11.82 -21.14
N ARG A 345 -69.15 11.46 -21.80
CA ARG A 345 -70.26 10.65 -21.31
C ARG A 345 -69.74 9.29 -20.84
N ALA A 346 -70.04 8.92 -19.59
CA ALA A 346 -69.71 7.62 -19.04
C ALA A 346 -70.49 6.51 -19.75
N GLU A 347 -69.79 5.64 -20.49
CA GLU A 347 -70.34 4.37 -20.98
C GLU A 347 -69.99 3.24 -20.02
N ARG A 348 -71.04 2.72 -19.40
CA ARG A 348 -71.08 1.57 -18.50
C ARG A 348 -70.90 0.30 -19.33
N VAL A 349 -69.74 -0.35 -19.27
CA VAL A 349 -69.57 -1.70 -19.82
C VAL A 349 -70.14 -2.72 -18.83
N GLN A 350 -71.29 -3.31 -19.20
CA GLN A 350 -71.89 -4.45 -18.53
C GLN A 350 -71.08 -5.72 -18.82
N ALA A 351 -70.80 -6.48 -17.77
CA ALA A 351 -70.33 -7.86 -17.86
C ALA A 351 -71.46 -8.75 -18.45
N GLY A 352 -71.14 -9.46 -19.53
CA GLY A 352 -72.01 -10.44 -20.17
C GLY A 352 -71.25 -11.75 -20.40
N MET A 353 -71.71 -12.80 -19.72
CA MET A 353 -71.28 -14.20 -19.81
C MET A 353 -71.45 -14.78 -21.23
N GLY A 354 -70.48 -15.59 -21.67
CA GLY A 354 -70.53 -16.41 -22.88
C GLY A 354 -69.59 -17.63 -22.79
N ASP A 355 -70.18 -18.71 -22.30
CA ASP A 355 -69.86 -20.15 -22.14
C ASP A 355 -68.56 -20.80 -22.71
N PRO A 356 -68.10 -21.93 -22.10
CA PRO A 356 -66.79 -22.55 -22.24
C PRO A 356 -66.78 -23.71 -23.25
N ARG A 357 -65.55 -24.23 -23.46
CA ARG A 357 -65.14 -25.38 -24.29
C ARG A 357 -64.77 -24.97 -25.71
N GLN A 358 -63.47 -24.82 -25.95
CA GLN A 358 -62.75 -25.69 -26.89
C GLN A 358 -61.24 -25.36 -26.99
N PHE A 359 -60.47 -26.44 -27.13
CA PHE A 359 -59.07 -26.57 -27.56
C PHE A 359 -57.90 -26.36 -26.58
N THR A 360 -57.52 -27.51 -26.02
CA THR A 360 -56.18 -27.93 -25.55
C THR A 360 -55.22 -28.17 -26.73
N GLN A 361 -53.95 -27.72 -26.62
CA GLN A 361 -52.67 -28.33 -27.08
C GLN A 361 -51.61 -27.21 -27.20
N LEU A 362 -50.59 -27.16 -26.32
CA LEU A 362 -49.26 -27.76 -26.48
C LEU A 362 -48.70 -27.66 -27.91
N PHE A 363 -47.64 -26.87 -28.12
CA PHE A 363 -46.33 -27.34 -28.61
C PHE A 363 -45.27 -26.21 -28.55
N LEU A 364 -44.16 -26.55 -27.89
CA LEU A 364 -42.79 -26.01 -27.92
C LEU A 364 -42.49 -24.63 -27.31
#